data_AF-M6KDW9-F1
#
_entry.id   AF-M6KDW9-F1
#
_cell.length_a   1.000
_cell.length_b   1.000
_cell.length_c   1.000
_cell.angle_alpha   90.00
_cell.angle_beta   90.00
_cell.angle_gamma   90.00
#
_symmetry.space_group_name_H-M   'P 1'
#
loop_
_entity.id
_entity.type
_entity.pdbx_description
1 polymer ?
#
loop_
_entity_poly.entity_id
_entity_poly.type
_entity_poly.pdbx_seq_one_letter_code
_entity_poly.pdbx_strand_id
1 'polypeptide(L)'
;MNHHSISPVLFPEKEEDFKNIFSYADQKGLKLTFRGGGCSYGDAATNTKGTVINISKYNRILEFDSKNGIIKAESGVTIKQLWEFGIEKGYWPPVVSGTMFPTLGGALSMNIHGKNNFAVGPIGDHVLEFTFMTPDGKVHICSRKKIRNCFLLLFPASEC
;
A
#
# COMPACT_ATOMS: atom_id res chain seq x y z
N MET A 1 0.93 7.62 27.33
CA MET A 1 0.11 6.41 27.34
C MET A 1 0.70 5.43 26.35
N ASN A 2 1.22 4.29 26.80
CA ASN A 2 1.73 3.25 25.90
C ASN A 2 0.55 2.40 25.45
N HIS A 3 -0.07 2.78 24.34
CA HIS A 3 -1.04 1.92 23.67
C HIS A 3 -0.27 0.76 23.04
N HIS A 4 -0.60 -0.47 23.44
CA HIS A 4 -0.06 -1.69 22.84
C HIS A 4 -1.19 -2.66 22.55
N SER A 5 -0.98 -3.49 21.53
CA SER A 5 -1.91 -4.53 21.11
C SER A 5 -1.10 -5.81 20.93
N ILE A 6 -1.62 -6.93 21.44
CA ILE A 6 -1.02 -8.24 21.28
C ILE A 6 -1.85 -8.97 20.22
N SER A 7 -1.21 -9.26 19.08
CA SER A 7 -1.83 -9.88 17.92
C SER A 7 -0.87 -10.86 17.27
N PRO A 8 -1.33 -12.02 16.77
CA PRO A 8 -0.54 -12.79 15.83
C PRO A 8 -0.23 -11.95 14.58
N VAL A 9 0.98 -12.13 14.03
CA VAL A 9 1.44 -11.44 12.83
C VAL A 9 1.78 -12.45 11.76
N LEU A 10 1.18 -12.29 10.58
CA LEU A 10 1.41 -13.12 9.40
C LEU A 10 2.23 -12.35 8.36
N PHE A 11 3.08 -13.04 7.61
CA PHE A 11 3.99 -12.44 6.64
C PHE A 11 3.83 -13.10 5.25
N PRO A 12 2.75 -12.80 4.51
CA PRO A 12 2.55 -13.33 3.16
C PRO A 12 3.62 -12.85 2.18
N GLU A 13 3.99 -13.70 1.23
CA GLU A 13 5.03 -13.45 0.21
C GLU A 13 4.48 -13.55 -1.22
N LYS A 14 3.29 -14.13 -1.40
CA LYS A 14 2.61 -14.27 -2.70
C LYS A 14 1.09 -14.10 -2.56
N GLU A 15 0.41 -13.83 -3.69
CA GLU A 15 -1.04 -13.64 -3.74
C GLU A 15 -1.82 -14.80 -3.07
N GLU A 16 -1.36 -16.03 -3.26
CA GLU A 16 -1.99 -17.23 -2.71
C GLU A 16 -2.01 -17.24 -1.17
N ASP A 17 -1.00 -16.65 -0.53
CA ASP A 17 -0.97 -16.55 0.94
C ASP A 17 -2.11 -15.65 1.44
N PHE A 18 -2.42 -14.56 0.73
CA PHE A 18 -3.53 -13.68 1.07
C PHE A 18 -4.88 -14.39 0.92
N LYS A 19 -5.07 -15.17 -0.15
CA LYS A 19 -6.29 -15.98 -0.34
C LYS A 19 -6.50 -16.96 0.80
N ASN A 20 -5.44 -17.67 1.19
CA ASN A 20 -5.47 -18.60 2.30
C ASN A 20 -5.78 -17.91 3.63
N ILE A 21 -5.18 -16.73 3.88
CA ILE A 21 -5.45 -15.93 5.08
C ILE A 21 -6.91 -15.48 5.12
N PHE A 22 -7.46 -14.97 4.01
CA PHE A 22 -8.85 -14.52 3.94
C PHE A 22 -9.83 -15.67 4.12
N SER A 23 -9.63 -16.80 3.44
CA SER A 23 -10.45 -17.99 3.62
C SER A 23 -10.41 -18.49 5.06
N TYR A 24 -9.22 -18.53 5.68
CA TYR A 24 -9.08 -18.97 7.07
C TYR A 24 -9.76 -17.99 8.05
N ALA A 25 -9.60 -16.69 7.82
CA ALA A 25 -10.21 -15.66 8.64
C ALA A 25 -11.74 -15.70 8.58
N ASP A 26 -12.31 -15.91 7.40
CA ASP A 26 -13.76 -16.06 7.20
C ASP A 26 -14.29 -17.28 7.98
N GLN A 27 -13.66 -18.45 7.81
CA GLN A 27 -14.03 -19.68 8.51
C GLN A 27 -13.95 -19.59 10.04
N LYS A 28 -13.06 -18.74 10.56
CA LYS A 28 -12.80 -18.58 12.01
C LYS A 28 -13.38 -17.29 12.60
N GLY A 29 -14.02 -16.44 11.79
CA GLY A 29 -14.51 -15.14 12.23
C GLY A 29 -13.41 -14.19 12.72
N LEU A 30 -12.21 -14.26 12.14
CA LEU A 30 -11.07 -13.43 12.54
C LEU A 30 -11.15 -12.04 11.93
N LYS A 31 -10.86 -11.02 12.76
CA LYS A 31 -10.66 -9.64 12.29
C LYS A 31 -9.24 -9.48 11.78
N LEU A 32 -9.07 -8.87 10.61
CA LEU A 32 -7.79 -8.64 9.98
C LEU A 32 -7.47 -7.15 9.91
N THR A 33 -6.19 -6.80 10.05
CA THR A 33 -5.65 -5.50 9.65
C THR A 33 -4.37 -5.70 8.86
N PHE A 34 -3.97 -4.68 8.11
CA PHE A 34 -2.73 -4.67 7.36
C PHE A 34 -1.68 -3.77 8.03
N ARG A 35 -0.43 -4.20 7.97
CA ARG A 35 0.72 -3.42 8.45
C ARG A 35 1.79 -3.39 7.37
N GLY A 36 2.12 -2.18 6.93
CA GLY A 36 3.28 -1.92 6.08
C GLY A 36 4.52 -1.62 6.91
N GLY A 37 5.22 -0.54 6.57
CA GLY A 37 6.44 -0.07 7.27
C GLY A 37 6.22 0.37 8.73
N GLY A 38 4.97 0.41 9.21
CA GLY A 38 4.66 0.74 10.60
C GLY A 38 4.95 2.19 10.99
N CYS A 39 4.93 3.11 10.02
CA CYS A 39 5.29 4.52 10.21
C CYS A 39 4.12 5.42 10.67
N SER A 40 2.88 4.90 10.68
CA SER A 40 1.75 5.64 11.29
C SER A 40 1.92 5.69 12.80
N TYR A 41 1.80 6.89 13.38
CA TYR A 41 1.96 7.09 14.83
C TYR A 41 0.79 6.55 15.66
N GLY A 42 -0.40 6.47 15.06
CA GLY A 42 -1.61 5.97 15.72
C GLY A 42 -1.79 4.45 15.65
N ASP A 43 -3.02 4.01 15.90
CA ASP A 43 -3.41 2.60 15.98
C ASP A 43 -3.88 2.00 14.63
N ALA A 44 -3.84 2.78 13.54
CA ALA A 44 -4.30 2.41 12.20
C ALA A 44 -3.75 1.07 11.68
N ALA A 45 -2.54 0.67 12.08
CA ALA A 45 -1.89 -0.58 11.70
C ALA A 45 -1.76 -1.58 12.86
N THR A 46 -2.70 -1.52 13.81
CA THR A 46 -2.82 -2.43 14.96
C THR A 46 -4.23 -3.04 15.02
N ASN A 47 -4.39 -4.18 15.70
CA ASN A 47 -5.68 -4.89 15.73
C ASN A 47 -5.85 -5.72 16.99
N THR A 48 -6.30 -5.07 18.07
CA THR A 48 -6.54 -5.70 19.37
C THR A 48 -7.51 -6.87 19.25
N LYS A 49 -7.08 -8.06 19.70
CA LYS A 49 -7.82 -9.33 19.59
C LYS A 49 -8.06 -9.80 18.13
N GLY A 50 -7.40 -9.19 17.16
CA GLY A 50 -7.40 -9.64 15.77
C GLY A 50 -6.00 -10.00 15.29
N THR A 51 -5.89 -10.25 13.99
CA THR A 51 -4.63 -10.64 13.32
C THR A 51 -4.08 -9.47 12.51
N VAL A 52 -2.75 -9.35 12.49
CA VAL A 52 -2.03 -8.37 11.69
C VAL A 52 -1.37 -9.07 10.50
N ILE A 53 -1.63 -8.57 9.29
CA ILE A 53 -0.99 -9.04 8.06
C ILE A 53 0.12 -8.05 7.71
N ASN A 54 1.37 -8.45 7.89
CA ASN A 54 2.52 -7.64 7.56
C ASN A 54 2.94 -7.86 6.11
N ILE A 55 2.80 -6.83 5.27
CA ILE A 55 3.05 -6.91 3.84
C ILE A 55 4.52 -6.67 3.46
N SER A 56 5.43 -6.51 4.42
CA SER A 56 6.84 -6.18 4.16
C SER A 56 7.58 -7.19 3.28
N LYS A 57 7.10 -8.44 3.21
CA LYS A 57 7.66 -9.49 2.34
C LYS A 57 7.01 -9.58 0.96
N TYR A 58 5.88 -8.92 0.74
CA TYR A 58 5.24 -8.80 -0.57
C TYR A 58 5.76 -7.55 -1.27
N ASN A 59 7.05 -7.53 -1.59
CA ASN A 59 7.82 -6.32 -1.90
C ASN A 59 8.66 -6.40 -3.20
N ARG A 60 8.17 -7.12 -4.21
CA ARG A 60 8.82 -7.24 -5.51
C ARG A 60 8.50 -6.05 -6.41
N ILE A 61 9.51 -5.56 -7.13
CA ILE A 61 9.32 -4.71 -8.32
C ILE A 61 9.07 -5.68 -9.49
N LEU A 62 7.95 -5.51 -10.17
CA LEU A 62 7.44 -6.47 -11.16
C LEU A 62 7.81 -6.05 -12.58
N GLU A 63 7.55 -4.78 -12.92
CA GLU A 63 7.75 -4.24 -14.27
C GLU A 63 8.21 -2.78 -14.19
N PHE A 64 9.03 -2.34 -15.15
CA PHE A 64 9.46 -0.96 -15.28
C PHE A 64 9.52 -0.52 -16.75
N ASP A 65 8.72 0.49 -17.09
CA ASP A 65 8.78 1.19 -18.36
C ASP A 65 9.70 2.40 -18.23
N SER A 66 10.95 2.23 -18.69
CA SER A 66 11.99 3.27 -18.64
C SER A 66 11.77 4.41 -19.63
N LYS A 67 10.82 4.30 -20.57
CA LYS A 67 10.50 5.37 -21.51
C LYS A 67 9.52 6.36 -20.89
N ASN A 68 8.55 5.86 -20.13
CA ASN A 68 7.48 6.67 -19.54
C ASN A 68 7.62 6.86 -18.02
N GLY A 69 8.57 6.17 -17.37
CA GLY A 69 8.75 6.25 -15.92
C GLY A 69 7.68 5.53 -15.11
N ILE A 70 7.06 4.49 -15.68
CA ILE A 70 5.97 3.76 -15.04
C ILE A 70 6.53 2.51 -14.38
N ILE A 71 6.26 2.34 -13.09
CA ILE A 71 6.67 1.16 -12.32
C ILE A 71 5.45 0.41 -11.82
N LYS A 72 5.51 -0.93 -11.94
CA LYS A 72 4.55 -1.85 -11.32
C LYS A 72 5.28 -2.59 -10.20
N ALA A 73 4.72 -2.53 -9.00
CA ALA A 73 5.35 -3.08 -7.81
C ALA A 73 4.30 -3.60 -6.84
N GLU A 74 4.72 -4.53 -5.98
CA GLU A 74 3.89 -5.04 -4.91
C GLU A 74 3.74 -4.01 -3.77
N SER A 75 2.64 -4.13 -3.02
CA SER A 75 2.27 -3.15 -2.00
C SER A 75 3.27 -3.04 -0.85
N GLY A 76 4.10 -4.05 -0.61
CA GLY A 76 5.15 -4.05 0.40
C GLY A 76 6.44 -3.34 -0.02
N VAL A 77 6.60 -2.94 -1.28
CA VAL A 77 7.77 -2.16 -1.73
C VAL A 77 7.80 -0.83 -0.98
N THR A 78 8.94 -0.49 -0.39
CA THR A 78 9.12 0.80 0.31
C THR A 78 9.45 1.95 -0.65
N ILE A 79 9.18 3.19 -0.22
CA ILE A 79 9.62 4.38 -0.97
C ILE A 79 11.14 4.36 -1.15
N LYS A 80 11.90 3.87 -0.16
CA LYS A 80 13.36 3.67 -0.26
C LYS A 80 13.72 2.73 -1.41
N GLN A 81 13.08 1.56 -1.51
CA GLN A 81 13.33 0.61 -2.59
C GLN A 81 13.00 1.20 -3.97
N LEU A 82 11.91 1.97 -4.09
CA LEU A 82 11.59 2.67 -5.33
C LEU A 82 12.65 3.70 -5.70
N TRP A 83 13.11 4.47 -4.71
CA TRP A 83 14.15 5.47 -4.91
C TRP A 83 15.46 4.83 -5.35
N GLU A 84 15.94 3.80 -4.65
CA GLU A 84 17.17 3.07 -4.99
C GLU A 84 17.08 2.44 -6.39
N PHE A 85 15.94 1.86 -6.74
CA PHE A 85 15.74 1.29 -8.07
C PHE A 85 15.71 2.35 -9.18
N GLY A 86 15.05 3.48 -8.93
CA GLY A 86 14.81 4.53 -9.91
C GLY A 86 16.02 5.44 -10.15
N ILE A 87 16.78 5.76 -9.10
CA ILE A 87 17.86 6.76 -9.17
C ILE A 87 18.95 6.39 -10.16
N GLU A 88 19.32 5.11 -10.23
CA GLU A 88 20.28 4.57 -11.20
C GLU A 88 19.81 4.69 -12.66
N LYS A 89 18.50 4.88 -12.86
CA LYS A 89 17.84 4.94 -14.17
C LYS A 89 17.40 6.36 -14.53
N GLY A 90 17.77 7.35 -13.72
CA GLY A 90 17.39 8.75 -13.91
C GLY A 90 15.98 9.11 -13.44
N TYR A 91 15.36 8.27 -12.61
CA TYR A 91 14.00 8.48 -12.11
C TYR A 91 13.98 8.75 -10.59
N TRP A 92 13.01 9.55 -10.17
CA TRP A 92 12.77 9.89 -8.77
C TRP A 92 11.29 9.63 -8.41
N PRO A 93 10.98 9.02 -7.24
CA PRO A 93 9.59 8.85 -6.81
C PRO A 93 8.87 10.20 -6.69
N PRO A 94 7.68 10.37 -7.27
CA PRO A 94 7.04 11.69 -7.37
C PRO A 94 6.72 12.31 -6.00
N VAL A 95 6.42 11.48 -5.00
CA VAL A 95 6.11 11.90 -3.63
C VAL A 95 6.96 11.10 -2.65
N VAL A 96 7.67 11.82 -1.77
CA VAL A 96 8.47 11.26 -0.67
C VAL A 96 8.12 12.04 0.61
N SER A 97 7.77 11.34 1.69
CA SER A 97 7.48 11.95 2.99
C SER A 97 8.78 12.20 3.79
N GLY A 98 8.66 12.60 5.06
CA GLY A 98 9.83 12.84 5.92
C GLY A 98 10.70 11.60 6.19
N THR A 99 10.26 10.41 5.78
CA THR A 99 11.02 9.16 5.82
C THR A 99 10.72 8.30 4.58
N MET A 100 11.66 7.45 4.18
CA MET A 100 11.51 6.54 3.04
C MET A 100 11.10 5.10 3.45
N PHE A 101 10.82 4.84 4.73
CA PHE A 101 10.36 3.54 5.23
C PHE A 101 8.89 3.15 4.95
N PRO A 102 7.95 4.07 4.63
CA PRO A 102 6.61 3.67 4.25
C PRO A 102 6.62 2.73 3.03
N THR A 103 5.83 1.67 3.12
CA THR A 103 5.51 0.77 1.99
C THR A 103 4.50 1.44 1.06
N LEU A 104 4.48 1.09 -0.23
CA LEU A 104 3.51 1.58 -1.21
C LEU A 104 2.06 1.41 -0.75
N GLY A 105 1.70 0.27 -0.20
CA GLY A 105 0.35 0.02 0.33
C GLY A 105 0.00 0.97 1.46
N GLY A 106 0.87 1.12 2.46
CA GLY A 106 0.69 2.08 3.54
C GLY A 106 0.66 3.54 3.08
N ALA A 107 1.54 3.90 2.14
CA ALA A 107 1.61 5.23 1.55
C ALA A 107 0.32 5.58 0.82
N LEU A 108 -0.22 4.62 0.05
CA LEU A 108 -1.45 4.75 -0.69
C LEU A 108 -2.68 4.83 0.22
N SER A 109 -2.77 3.95 1.22
CA SER A 109 -3.89 3.92 2.18
C SER A 109 -4.01 5.21 3.01
N MET A 110 -2.89 5.87 3.28
CA MET A 110 -2.86 7.15 4.00
C MET A 110 -2.79 8.37 3.07
N ASN A 111 -2.80 8.14 1.76
CA ASN A 111 -2.59 9.14 0.71
C ASN A 111 -1.50 10.17 1.06
N ILE A 112 -0.29 9.67 1.36
CA ILE A 112 0.78 10.51 1.91
C ILE A 112 1.14 11.68 0.99
N HIS A 113 1.71 12.71 1.58
CA HIS A 113 2.22 13.88 0.88
C HIS A 113 3.70 14.16 1.23
N GLY A 114 4.36 14.92 0.37
CA GLY A 114 5.76 15.35 0.54
C GLY A 114 5.89 16.85 0.69
N LYS A 115 7.14 17.34 0.81
CA LYS A 115 7.43 18.78 0.85
C LYS A 115 7.02 19.50 -0.45
N ASN A 116 6.95 18.76 -1.55
CA ASN A 116 6.54 19.21 -2.88
C ASN A 116 5.01 19.13 -3.12
N ASN A 117 4.20 18.80 -2.10
CA ASN A 117 2.75 18.62 -2.27
C ASN A 117 2.05 19.81 -2.92
N PHE A 118 2.50 21.04 -2.62
CA PHE A 118 1.97 22.27 -3.21
C PHE A 118 2.09 22.33 -4.75
N ALA A 119 2.99 21.55 -5.35
CA ALA A 119 3.26 21.54 -6.78
C ALA A 119 2.81 20.25 -7.48
N VAL A 120 2.84 19.11 -6.79
CA VAL A 120 2.57 17.80 -7.42
C VAL A 120 1.40 17.01 -6.82
N GLY A 121 0.86 17.45 -5.68
CA GLY A 121 -0.19 16.72 -4.97
C GLY A 121 0.33 15.55 -4.12
N PRO A 122 -0.61 14.75 -3.55
CA PRO A 122 -0.29 13.56 -2.76
C PRO A 122 0.00 12.34 -3.64
N ILE A 123 0.44 11.24 -3.03
CA ILE A 123 0.87 10.04 -3.77
C ILE A 123 -0.23 9.42 -4.64
N GLY A 124 -1.50 9.51 -4.23
CA GLY A 124 -2.64 8.98 -4.96
C GLY A 124 -2.81 9.59 -6.36
N ASP A 125 -2.37 10.84 -6.54
CA ASP A 125 -2.45 11.52 -7.83
C ASP A 125 -1.53 10.89 -8.88
N HIS A 126 -0.48 10.21 -8.42
CA HIS A 126 0.52 9.54 -9.26
C HIS A 126 0.24 8.04 -9.48
N VAL A 127 -0.83 7.49 -8.89
CA VAL A 127 -1.23 6.11 -9.12
C VAL A 127 -2.10 5.99 -10.37
N LEU A 128 -1.61 5.25 -11.36
CA LEU A 128 -2.34 4.97 -12.59
C LEU A 128 -3.41 3.89 -12.37
N GLU A 129 -3.03 2.83 -11.66
CA GLU A 129 -3.84 1.64 -11.40
C GLU A 129 -3.32 0.92 -10.15
N PHE A 130 -4.20 0.28 -9.40
CA PHE A 130 -3.83 -0.66 -8.35
C PHE A 130 -4.76 -1.88 -8.35
N THR A 131 -4.23 -2.98 -7.82
CA THR A 131 -4.99 -4.22 -7.63
C THR A 131 -5.32 -4.39 -6.15
N PHE A 132 -6.56 -4.79 -5.85
CA PHE A 132 -6.99 -5.11 -4.49
C PHE A 132 -7.75 -6.44 -4.45
N MET A 133 -7.71 -7.10 -3.30
CA MET A 133 -8.42 -8.36 -3.06
C MET A 133 -9.51 -8.14 -2.03
N THR A 134 -10.72 -8.61 -2.32
CA THR A 134 -11.85 -8.61 -1.38
C THR A 134 -11.80 -9.84 -0.47
N PRO A 135 -12.50 -9.83 0.69
CA PRO A 135 -12.48 -10.95 1.64
C PRO A 135 -12.95 -12.29 1.05
N ASP A 136 -13.75 -12.29 -0.02
CA ASP A 136 -14.15 -13.49 -0.77
C ASP A 136 -13.06 -14.00 -1.72
N GLY A 137 -11.84 -13.45 -1.65
CA GLY A 137 -10.68 -13.85 -2.43
C GLY A 137 -10.67 -13.34 -3.88
N LYS A 138 -11.67 -12.53 -4.29
CA LYS A 138 -11.71 -11.98 -5.64
C LYS A 138 -10.74 -10.81 -5.79
N VAL A 139 -10.06 -10.78 -6.93
CA VAL A 139 -9.08 -9.76 -7.28
C VAL A 139 -9.71 -8.76 -8.24
N HIS A 140 -9.60 -7.49 -7.89
CA HIS A 140 -10.15 -6.37 -8.65
C HIS A 140 -9.04 -5.40 -9.02
N ILE A 141 -9.20 -4.81 -10.21
CA ILE A 141 -8.30 -3.78 -10.73
C ILE A 141 -9.05 -2.46 -10.70
N CYS A 142 -8.44 -1.46 -10.06
CA CYS A 142 -8.98 -0.13 -9.89
C CYS A 142 -8.08 0.90 -10.56
N SER A 143 -8.66 1.76 -11.39
CA SER A 143 -7.99 2.88 -12.03
C SER A 143 -8.97 4.03 -12.25
N ARG A 144 -8.48 5.19 -12.69
CA ARG A 144 -9.35 6.33 -13.04
C ARG A 144 -10.40 5.98 -14.12
N LYS A 145 -10.13 4.95 -14.93
CA LYS A 145 -11.03 4.46 -15.99
C LYS A 145 -11.87 3.25 -15.57
N LYS A 146 -11.39 2.43 -14.62
CA LYS A 146 -12.01 1.14 -14.25
C LYS A 146 -12.32 1.12 -12.75
N ILE A 147 -13.60 0.92 -12.38
CA ILE A 147 -14.11 1.03 -10.99
C ILE A 147 -13.81 2.41 -10.39
N ARG A 148 -14.20 3.48 -11.10
CA ARG A 148 -13.92 4.87 -10.74
C ARG A 148 -14.33 5.21 -9.30
N ASN A 149 -15.44 4.67 -8.82
CA ASN A 149 -15.92 4.93 -7.46
C ASN A 149 -14.96 4.39 -6.39
N CYS A 150 -14.29 3.26 -6.61
CA CYS A 150 -13.29 2.74 -5.66
C CYS A 150 -12.04 3.64 -5.65
N PHE A 151 -11.63 4.14 -6.82
CA PHE A 151 -10.54 5.10 -6.91
C PHE A 151 -10.88 6.42 -6.19
N LEU A 152 -12.10 6.94 -6.40
CA LEU A 152 -12.58 8.17 -5.75
C LEU A 152 -12.83 8.04 -4.24
N LEU A 153 -13.16 6.84 -3.77
CA LEU A 153 -13.30 6.56 -2.33
C LEU A 153 -11.94 6.59 -1.60
N LEU A 154 -10.86 6.21 -2.29
CA LEU A 154 -9.50 6.29 -1.76
C LEU A 154 -8.85 7.66 -1.99
N PHE A 155 -9.19 8.32 -3.10
CA PHE A 155 -8.68 9.63 -3.51
C PHE A 155 -9.86 10.52 -3.92
N PRO A 156 -10.51 11.21 -2.97
CA PRO A 156 -11.50 12.22 -3.34
C PRO A 156 -10.77 13.24 -4.22
N ALA A 157 -11.34 13.53 -5.40
CA ALA A 157 -10.76 14.50 -6.30
C ALA A 157 -10.57 15.81 -5.54
N SER A 158 -9.34 16.33 -5.50
CA SER A 158 -9.12 17.71 -5.14
C SER A 158 -9.69 18.54 -6.28
N GLU A 159 -10.94 18.98 -6.14
CA GLU A 159 -11.44 20.11 -6.90
C GLU A 159 -10.61 21.32 -6.48
N CYS A 160 -9.65 21.70 -7.33
CA CYS A 160 -9.09 23.04 -7.37
C CYS A 160 -9.87 23.85 -8.40
#